data_AF-A0A7C2KYF7-F1
#
_entry.id   AF-A0A7C2KYF7-F1
#
_cell.length_a   1.000
_cell.length_b   1.000
_cell.length_c   1.000
_cell.angle_alpha   90.00
_cell.angle_beta   90.00
_cell.angle_gamma   90.00
#
_symmetry.space_group_name_H-M   'P 1'
#
loop_
_entity.id
_entity.type
_entity.pdbx_description
1 polymer ?
#
loop_
_entity_poly.entity_id
_entity_poly.type
_entity_poly.pdbx_seq_one_letter_code
_entity_poly.pdbx_strand_id
1 'polypeptide(L)'
;MLCAGRAGLAAPHAGAHQPGARLADGRRHVAVDRHLPAAGPRVHVHAHRAGRLLRSRARRPRAPDRGSRRARRLTLRRPRPGGARVSRSAADRIRAACITVLGSGYAPIAPGSCGSLAALLIFAFCYGAARAAGLPGYCIDAALTVPGVLVASGLSVLWGAWALQRYNSPDPKPFVLDEFAGQWLALLWLPPAAATGLWGFACVSAGQSVLFRIFDVLKPPPGRALERLPAGWGVLCDDLLAGLYANVVGQLLWRRTPLPVWLGLE
;
A
#
# COMPACT_ATOMS: atom_id res chain seq x y z
N MET A 1 -31.27 6.99 70.46
CA MET A 1 -32.16 7.97 69.82
C MET A 1 -32.21 7.61 68.33
N LEU A 2 -33.21 6.86 67.83
CA LEU A 2 -34.56 7.32 67.39
C LEU A 2 -34.41 8.51 66.41
N CYS A 3 -34.89 8.58 65.17
CA CYS A 3 -35.96 7.98 64.34
C CYS A 3 -35.71 8.51 62.89
N ALA A 4 -36.36 8.17 61.77
CA ALA A 4 -37.22 7.12 61.24
C ALA A 4 -37.68 7.60 59.82
N GLY A 5 -38.07 6.68 58.93
CA GLY A 5 -38.81 6.92 57.66
C GLY A 5 -38.10 6.31 56.44
N ARG A 6 -38.30 5.05 55.99
CA ARG A 6 -39.51 4.33 55.48
C ARG A 6 -40.28 5.14 54.42
N ALA A 7 -40.79 4.61 53.31
CA ALA A 7 -40.83 3.29 52.65
C ALA A 7 -41.43 3.53 51.23
N GLY A 8 -41.10 2.75 50.21
CA GLY A 8 -41.99 1.71 49.67
C GLY A 8 -42.13 1.87 48.14
N LEU A 9 -41.68 0.89 47.33
CA LEU A 9 -42.40 -0.31 46.86
C LEU A 9 -43.20 -0.07 45.57
N ALA A 10 -42.81 -0.73 44.47
CA ALA A 10 -43.61 -1.77 43.79
C ALA A 10 -43.04 -2.11 42.40
N ALA A 11 -42.93 -3.42 42.14
CA ALA A 11 -42.64 -4.03 40.84
C ALA A 11 -43.97 -4.57 40.22
N PRO A 12 -43.98 -5.61 39.36
CA PRO A 12 -44.16 -5.54 37.90
C PRO A 12 -45.40 -6.30 37.37
N HIS A 13 -45.86 -6.04 36.14
CA HIS A 13 -46.77 -6.92 35.34
C HIS A 13 -46.60 -6.56 33.84
N ALA A 14 -46.30 -7.45 32.88
CA ALA A 14 -46.83 -8.74 32.43
C ALA A 14 -47.88 -8.62 31.29
N GLY A 15 -47.66 -9.38 30.20
CA GLY A 15 -48.61 -9.69 29.11
C GLY A 15 -48.30 -9.01 27.77
N ALA A 16 -48.51 -9.57 26.57
CA ALA A 16 -48.68 -10.91 26.00
C ALA A 16 -48.89 -10.71 24.47
N HIS A 17 -48.78 -11.79 23.68
CA HIS A 17 -49.25 -11.99 22.29
C HIS A 17 -48.35 -11.69 21.07
N GLN A 18 -47.91 -12.79 20.42
CA GLN A 18 -47.59 -12.98 18.98
C GLN A 18 -48.91 -13.07 18.15
N PRO A 19 -48.98 -13.35 16.80
CA PRO A 19 -47.94 -13.75 15.79
C PRO A 19 -48.11 -13.16 14.35
N GLY A 20 -47.19 -13.46 13.41
CA GLY A 20 -47.50 -13.36 11.97
C GLY A 20 -46.36 -13.26 10.94
N ALA A 21 -45.92 -14.42 10.43
CA ALA A 21 -45.60 -14.76 9.03
C ALA A 21 -44.78 -13.79 8.12
N ARG A 22 -43.67 -14.30 7.55
CA ARG A 22 -43.58 -14.78 6.14
C ARG A 22 -42.13 -15.13 5.71
N LEU A 23 -41.98 -16.41 5.42
CA LEU A 23 -41.13 -17.09 4.41
C LEU A 23 -40.18 -16.21 3.55
N ALA A 24 -38.89 -16.54 3.60
CA ALA A 24 -37.96 -16.37 2.48
C ALA A 24 -37.10 -17.64 2.36
N ASP A 25 -37.62 -18.60 1.61
CA ASP A 25 -36.87 -19.74 1.07
C ASP A 25 -36.17 -19.30 -0.22
N GLY A 26 -34.92 -19.71 -0.39
CA GLY A 26 -34.05 -19.28 -1.48
C GLY A 26 -32.71 -19.99 -1.49
N ARG A 27 -32.66 -21.28 -1.07
CA ARG A 27 -31.48 -22.12 -1.26
C ARG A 27 -31.41 -22.57 -2.71
N ARG A 28 -30.55 -21.93 -3.51
CA ARG A 28 -30.07 -22.53 -4.77
C ARG A 28 -28.78 -23.28 -4.49
N HIS A 29 -28.90 -24.59 -4.25
CA HIS A 29 -27.77 -25.50 -4.31
C HIS A 29 -27.32 -25.65 -5.77
N VAL A 30 -26.10 -25.20 -6.04
CA VAL A 30 -25.38 -25.44 -7.29
C VAL A 30 -24.91 -26.90 -7.26
N ALA A 31 -25.46 -27.71 -8.17
CA ALA A 31 -25.00 -29.07 -8.41
C ALA A 31 -23.59 -29.01 -9.03
N VAL A 32 -22.63 -29.67 -8.37
CA VAL A 32 -21.26 -29.86 -8.85
C VAL A 32 -21.24 -31.17 -9.62
N ASP A 33 -21.18 -31.09 -10.94
CA ASP A 33 -21.02 -32.27 -11.80
C ASP A 33 -19.53 -32.58 -11.94
N ARG A 34 -19.09 -33.71 -11.36
CA ARG A 34 -17.73 -34.23 -11.44
C ARG A 34 -17.70 -35.35 -12.46
N HIS A 35 -17.10 -35.11 -13.62
CA HIS A 35 -16.55 -36.19 -14.44
C HIS A 35 -15.18 -35.81 -15.00
N LEU A 36 -14.15 -36.37 -14.36
CA LEU A 36 -12.85 -36.65 -14.96
C LEU A 36 -12.98 -37.83 -15.94
N PRO A 37 -12.09 -37.92 -16.93
CA PRO A 37 -11.22 -39.08 -16.95
C PRO A 37 -9.75 -38.73 -17.15
N ALA A 38 -8.90 -39.38 -16.34
CA ALA A 38 -7.47 -39.49 -16.51
C ALA A 38 -7.15 -40.74 -17.35
N ALA A 39 -6.15 -40.68 -18.25
CA ALA A 39 -5.17 -41.75 -18.47
C ALA A 39 -4.19 -41.41 -19.63
N GLY A 40 -2.92 -41.18 -19.26
CA GLY A 40 -1.80 -41.99 -19.77
C GLY A 40 -1.09 -41.58 -21.08
N PRO A 41 0.26 -41.53 -21.11
CA PRO A 41 1.05 -40.94 -22.20
C PRO A 41 1.56 -41.96 -23.22
N ARG A 42 1.81 -41.53 -24.46
CA ARG A 42 2.67 -42.27 -25.40
C ARG A 42 3.66 -41.34 -26.09
N VAL A 43 4.92 -41.53 -25.72
CA VAL A 43 6.12 -41.10 -26.44
C VAL A 43 6.36 -42.07 -27.58
N HIS A 44 6.58 -41.59 -28.80
CA HIS A 44 7.38 -42.30 -29.79
C HIS A 44 8.12 -41.30 -30.68
N VAL A 45 9.44 -41.35 -30.56
CA VAL A 45 10.42 -40.82 -31.51
C VAL A 45 10.62 -41.88 -32.61
N HIS A 46 10.62 -41.47 -33.88
CA HIS A 46 11.66 -41.86 -34.84
C HIS A 46 11.49 -41.15 -36.19
N ALA A 47 12.58 -40.52 -36.62
CA ALA A 47 12.83 -40.09 -37.98
C ALA A 47 13.14 -41.31 -38.88
N HIS A 48 12.76 -41.26 -40.17
CA HIS A 48 13.68 -41.48 -41.29
C HIS A 48 13.02 -41.35 -42.68
N ARG A 49 13.80 -40.71 -43.55
CA ARG A 49 14.02 -40.97 -44.98
C ARG A 49 13.06 -40.43 -46.06
N ALA A 50 13.73 -39.66 -46.91
CA ALA A 50 13.38 -39.20 -48.23
C ALA A 50 13.09 -40.33 -49.24
N GLY A 51 12.21 -40.02 -50.20
CA GLY A 51 11.89 -40.87 -51.33
C GLY A 51 11.11 -40.14 -52.42
N ARG A 52 11.85 -39.47 -53.32
CA ARG A 52 11.71 -39.50 -54.79
C ARG A 52 10.33 -39.21 -55.44
N LEU A 53 10.26 -38.01 -56.03
CA LEU A 53 9.77 -37.67 -57.37
C LEU A 53 8.71 -38.58 -58.04
N LEU A 54 7.49 -38.04 -58.20
CA LEU A 54 6.68 -38.25 -59.42
C LEU A 54 6.06 -36.92 -59.87
N ARG A 55 6.42 -36.52 -61.09
CA ARG A 55 5.79 -35.44 -61.84
C ARG A 55 4.42 -35.92 -62.33
N SER A 56 3.37 -35.17 -62.02
CA SER A 56 2.12 -35.20 -62.79
C SER A 56 1.65 -33.77 -63.05
N ARG A 57 1.61 -33.41 -64.33
CA ARG A 57 0.98 -32.20 -64.86
C ARG A 57 -0.54 -32.37 -64.71
N ALA A 58 -1.24 -31.45 -64.03
CA ALA A 58 -2.61 -31.08 -64.40
C ALA A 58 -3.11 -29.86 -63.61
N ARG A 59 -3.54 -28.85 -64.40
CA ARG A 59 -4.59 -27.84 -64.12
C ARG A 59 -4.29 -26.75 -63.08
N ARG A 60 -3.94 -25.58 -63.63
CA ARG A 60 -4.05 -24.25 -62.97
C ARG A 60 -5.49 -24.01 -62.53
N PRO A 61 -5.77 -23.70 -61.24
CA PRO A 61 -7.03 -23.11 -60.84
C PRO A 61 -7.08 -21.63 -61.24
N ARG A 62 -8.20 -21.24 -61.83
CA ARG A 62 -8.55 -19.86 -62.20
C ARG A 62 -8.47 -18.91 -60.99
N ALA A 63 -7.99 -17.71 -61.25
CA ALA A 63 -8.02 -16.60 -60.30
C ALA A 63 -9.47 -16.30 -59.87
N PRO A 64 -9.74 -16.08 -58.57
CA PRO A 64 -11.03 -15.59 -58.14
C PRO A 64 -11.18 -14.11 -58.48
N ASP A 65 -12.35 -13.84 -59.03
CA ASP A 65 -12.91 -12.58 -59.45
C ASP A 65 -12.79 -11.45 -58.41
N ARG A 66 -12.53 -10.24 -58.89
CA ARG A 66 -12.47 -8.99 -58.10
C ARG A 66 -13.90 -8.55 -57.76
N GLY A 67 -14.55 -9.32 -56.90
CA GLY A 67 -15.85 -9.02 -56.33
C GLY A 67 -15.72 -8.18 -55.06
N SER A 68 -16.12 -6.92 -55.15
CA SER A 68 -16.36 -5.94 -54.08
C SER A 68 -16.80 -6.54 -52.73
N ARG A 69 -15.86 -6.81 -51.83
CA ARG A 69 -16.14 -6.93 -50.40
C ARG A 69 -15.69 -5.66 -49.71
N ARG A 70 -16.62 -4.69 -49.62
CA ARG A 70 -16.56 -3.62 -48.62
C ARG A 70 -16.50 -4.30 -47.25
N ALA A 71 -15.29 -4.50 -46.74
CA ALA A 71 -15.07 -4.82 -45.35
C ALA A 71 -15.62 -3.64 -44.55
N ARG A 72 -16.85 -3.80 -44.03
CA ARG A 72 -17.33 -2.99 -42.91
C ARG A 72 -16.36 -3.26 -41.76
N ARG A 73 -15.31 -2.45 -41.70
CA ARG A 73 -14.46 -2.29 -40.54
C ARG A 73 -15.40 -1.74 -39.46
N LEU A 74 -16.05 -2.64 -38.74
CA LEU A 74 -16.64 -2.37 -37.45
C LEU A 74 -15.47 -1.92 -36.59
N THR A 75 -15.20 -0.62 -36.62
CA THR A 75 -14.43 0.04 -35.60
C THR A 75 -15.19 -0.24 -34.32
N LEU A 76 -14.73 -1.24 -33.57
CA LEU A 76 -15.04 -1.37 -32.15
C LEU A 76 -14.65 -0.01 -31.57
N ARG A 77 -15.67 0.83 -31.45
CA ARG A 77 -15.58 2.17 -30.89
C ARG A 77 -15.18 1.91 -29.45
N ARG A 78 -13.87 1.96 -29.18
CA ARG A 78 -13.34 1.88 -27.81
C ARG A 78 -14.22 2.81 -26.98
N PRO A 79 -14.84 2.33 -25.89
CA PRO A 79 -15.58 3.22 -25.03
C PRO A 79 -14.63 4.36 -24.68
N ARG A 80 -15.01 5.58 -25.05
CA ARG A 80 -14.30 6.77 -24.60
C ARG A 80 -14.24 6.61 -23.08
N PRO A 81 -13.07 6.65 -22.42
CA PRO A 81 -13.07 6.72 -20.97
C PRO A 81 -13.90 7.95 -20.65
N GLY A 82 -15.09 7.72 -20.09
CA GLY A 82 -15.95 8.76 -19.61
C GLY A 82 -15.15 9.40 -18.50
N GLY A 83 -14.43 10.46 -18.83
CA GLY A 83 -13.77 11.33 -17.87
C GLY A 83 -14.86 11.98 -17.06
N ALA A 84 -15.39 11.22 -16.09
CA ALA A 84 -16.01 11.80 -14.93
C ALA A 84 -14.93 12.72 -14.37
N ARG A 85 -15.05 14.02 -14.69
CA ARG A 85 -14.26 15.05 -14.05
C ARG A 85 -14.58 14.89 -12.58
N VAL A 86 -13.69 14.22 -11.84
CA VAL A 86 -13.80 14.07 -10.40
C VAL A 86 -13.97 15.49 -9.88
N SER A 87 -15.17 15.79 -9.40
CA SER A 87 -15.54 17.09 -8.86
C SER A 87 -14.48 17.45 -7.83
N ARG A 88 -13.84 18.62 -7.94
CA ARG A 88 -12.75 19.05 -7.05
C ARG A 88 -13.31 19.48 -5.68
N SER A 89 -13.95 18.55 -4.98
CA SER A 89 -14.49 18.76 -3.64
C SER A 89 -13.37 19.16 -2.68
N ALA A 90 -13.70 19.89 -1.61
CA ALA A 90 -12.76 20.18 -0.53
C ALA A 90 -12.16 18.90 0.05
N ALA A 91 -12.96 17.83 0.16
CA ALA A 91 -12.49 16.51 0.59
C ALA A 91 -11.40 15.94 -0.32
N ASP A 92 -11.51 16.13 -1.64
CA ASP A 92 -10.50 15.63 -2.59
C ASP A 92 -9.20 16.44 -2.53
N ARG A 93 -9.28 17.73 -2.18
CA ARG A 93 -8.08 18.54 -1.92
C ARG A 93 -7.37 18.09 -0.64
N ILE A 94 -8.12 17.80 0.41
CA ILE A 94 -7.56 17.27 1.67
C ILE A 94 -6.88 15.92 1.43
N ARG A 95 -7.58 14.98 0.77
CA ARG A 95 -6.99 13.69 0.40
C ARG A 95 -5.71 13.85 -0.41
N ALA A 96 -5.74 14.70 -1.45
CA ALA A 96 -4.57 14.99 -2.27
C ALA A 96 -3.40 15.54 -1.44
N ALA A 97 -3.66 16.50 -0.54
CA ALA A 97 -2.64 17.06 0.34
C ALA A 97 -2.04 16.01 1.28
N CYS A 98 -2.85 15.09 1.81
CA CYS A 98 -2.36 14.02 2.67
C CYS A 98 -1.50 13.00 1.90
N ILE A 99 -2.00 12.45 0.78
CA ILE A 99 -1.26 11.42 0.03
C ILE A 99 0.04 11.94 -0.59
N THR A 100 0.12 13.24 -0.84
CA THR A 100 1.30 13.91 -1.38
C THR A 100 2.21 14.50 -0.30
N VAL A 101 1.90 14.26 0.99
CA VAL A 101 2.61 14.83 2.14
C VAL A 101 2.81 16.34 1.96
N LEU A 102 1.69 17.08 2.03
CA LEU A 102 1.62 18.53 1.85
C LEU A 102 2.12 19.03 0.48
N GLY A 103 2.03 18.20 -0.56
CA GLY A 103 2.40 18.55 -1.92
C GLY A 103 3.83 18.19 -2.33
N SER A 104 4.64 17.64 -1.42
CA SER A 104 6.00 17.18 -1.72
C SER A 104 6.05 16.10 -2.81
N GLY A 105 5.03 15.23 -2.88
CA GLY A 105 4.89 14.24 -3.95
C GLY A 105 4.72 14.83 -5.37
N TYR A 106 4.44 16.13 -5.51
CA TYR A 106 4.41 16.78 -6.83
C TYR A 106 5.78 17.24 -7.32
N ALA A 107 6.86 16.98 -6.57
CA ALA A 107 8.19 17.37 -6.99
C ALA A 107 8.55 16.75 -8.35
N PRO A 108 9.15 17.53 -9.27
CA PRO A 108 9.41 17.09 -10.63
C PRO A 108 10.51 16.00 -10.71
N ILE A 109 11.40 15.95 -9.73
CA ILE A 109 12.55 15.05 -9.66
C ILE A 109 12.48 14.31 -8.33
N ALA A 110 12.56 12.98 -8.40
CA ALA A 110 12.53 12.09 -7.23
C ALA A 110 11.44 12.48 -6.20
N PRO A 111 10.15 12.46 -6.60
CA PRO A 111 9.04 12.84 -5.71
C PRO A 111 9.08 12.08 -4.39
N GLY A 112 9.59 10.85 -4.43
CA GLY A 112 9.72 10.05 -3.24
C GLY A 112 10.80 10.50 -2.24
N SER A 113 11.95 10.95 -2.76
CA SER A 113 12.97 11.60 -1.92
C SER A 113 12.43 12.90 -1.30
N CYS A 114 11.58 13.64 -2.02
CA CYS A 114 10.92 14.83 -1.47
C CYS A 114 9.87 14.47 -0.41
N GLY A 115 9.12 13.37 -0.60
CA GLY A 115 8.15 12.85 0.37
C GLY A 115 8.80 12.43 1.68
N SER A 116 9.83 11.59 1.60
CA SER A 116 10.62 11.16 2.76
C SER A 116 11.34 12.33 3.46
N LEU A 117 11.89 13.29 2.72
CA LEU A 117 12.46 14.51 3.32
C LEU A 117 11.39 15.35 4.03
N ALA A 118 10.22 15.53 3.42
CA ALA A 118 9.11 16.23 4.07
C ALA A 118 8.68 15.49 5.36
N ALA A 119 8.60 14.16 5.32
CA ALA A 119 8.31 13.34 6.49
C ALA A 119 9.33 13.55 7.62
N LEU A 120 10.62 13.60 7.28
CA LEU A 120 11.71 13.89 8.21
C LEU A 120 11.59 15.28 8.84
N LEU A 121 11.29 16.30 8.04
CA LEU A 121 11.14 17.68 8.53
C LEU A 121 9.92 17.83 9.45
N ILE A 122 8.81 17.19 9.11
CA ILE A 122 7.61 17.16 9.97
C ILE A 122 7.93 16.45 11.30
N PHE A 123 8.61 15.31 11.25
CA PHE A 123 9.06 14.61 12.45
C PHE A 123 9.97 15.50 13.30
N ALA A 124 11.00 16.11 12.70
CA ALA A 124 11.95 16.99 13.38
C ALA A 124 11.27 18.16 14.09
N PHE A 125 10.34 18.82 13.42
CA PHE A 125 9.57 19.92 13.99
C PHE A 125 8.71 19.46 15.17
N CYS A 126 7.88 18.42 14.99
CA CYS A 126 6.97 17.94 16.03
C CYS A 126 7.72 17.34 17.22
N TYR A 127 8.73 16.52 16.96
CA TYR A 127 9.57 15.92 17.99
C TYR A 127 10.36 16.98 18.76
N GLY A 128 10.97 17.94 18.06
CA GLY A 128 11.68 19.06 18.67
C GLY A 128 10.78 19.93 19.57
N ALA A 129 9.58 20.26 19.10
CA ALA A 129 8.60 20.99 19.90
C ALA A 129 8.17 20.23 21.16
N ALA A 130 7.91 18.92 21.04
CA ALA A 130 7.55 18.07 22.17
C ALA A 130 8.70 17.93 23.18
N ARG A 131 9.95 17.84 22.72
CA ARG A 131 11.15 17.86 23.57
C ARG A 131 11.33 19.20 24.28
N ALA A 132 11.08 20.33 23.59
CA ALA A 132 11.11 21.66 24.18
C ALA A 132 10.04 21.84 25.27
N ALA A 133 8.90 21.16 25.13
CA ALA A 133 7.86 21.06 26.16
C ALA A 133 8.22 20.11 27.33
N GLY A 134 9.43 19.54 27.35
CA GLY A 134 9.92 18.69 28.43
C GLY A 134 9.47 17.22 28.36
N LEU A 135 8.79 16.80 27.29
CA LEU A 135 8.33 15.41 27.17
C LEU A 135 9.51 14.46 26.94
N PRO A 136 9.61 13.34 27.68
CA PRO A 136 10.66 12.35 27.45
C PRO A 136 10.43 11.63 26.12
N GLY A 137 11.52 11.21 25.47
CA GLY A 137 11.48 10.64 24.11
C GLY A 137 10.49 9.49 23.94
N TYR A 138 10.40 8.58 24.91
CA TYR A 138 9.45 7.46 24.86
C TYR A 138 7.98 7.90 24.84
N CYS A 139 7.63 8.99 25.54
CA CYS A 139 6.28 9.56 25.50
C CYS A 139 5.99 10.15 24.13
N ILE A 140 6.98 10.82 23.52
CA ILE A 140 6.85 11.39 22.18
C ILE A 140 6.68 10.26 21.17
N ASP A 141 7.48 9.20 21.24
CA ASP A 141 7.32 8.06 20.34
C ASP A 141 5.95 7.39 20.47
N ALA A 142 5.45 7.22 21.70
CA ALA A 142 4.15 6.63 21.95
C ALA A 142 2.99 7.53 21.49
N ALA A 143 3.09 8.86 21.65
CA ALA A 143 2.02 9.79 21.38
C ALA A 143 2.04 10.39 19.97
N LEU A 144 3.20 10.41 19.30
CA LEU A 144 3.41 11.01 17.99
C LEU A 144 3.86 9.98 16.96
N THR A 145 5.00 9.32 17.18
CA THR A 145 5.65 8.51 16.15
C THR A 145 4.83 7.27 15.80
N VAL A 146 4.42 6.48 16.81
CA VAL A 146 3.61 5.27 16.62
C VAL A 146 2.25 5.61 15.97
N PRO A 147 1.46 6.57 16.50
CA PRO A 147 0.22 6.97 15.83
C PRO A 147 0.46 7.51 14.42
N GLY A 148 1.53 8.26 14.19
CA GLY A 148 1.88 8.78 12.86
C GLY A 148 2.11 7.67 11.83
N VAL A 149 2.88 6.65 12.19
CA VAL A 149 3.10 5.46 11.34
C VAL A 149 1.77 4.73 11.07
N LEU A 150 0.96 4.49 12.12
CA LEU A 150 -0.31 3.77 12.00
C LEU A 150 -1.34 4.52 11.15
N VAL A 151 -1.47 5.84 11.36
CA VAL A 151 -2.39 6.70 10.61
C VAL A 151 -1.95 6.80 9.16
N ALA A 152 -0.66 7.07 8.89
CA ALA A 152 -0.14 7.11 7.53
C ALA A 152 -0.37 5.78 6.81
N SER A 153 -0.06 4.66 7.46
CA SER A 153 -0.29 3.31 6.92
C SER A 153 -1.77 3.06 6.60
N GLY A 154 -2.67 3.36 7.54
CA GLY A 154 -4.11 3.17 7.36
C GLY A 154 -4.67 4.03 6.23
N LEU A 155 -4.24 5.29 6.14
CA LEU A 155 -4.64 6.21 5.08
C LEU A 155 -4.07 5.80 3.71
N SER A 156 -2.84 5.27 3.66
CA SER A 156 -2.25 4.75 2.42
C SER A 156 -3.08 3.60 1.83
N VAL A 157 -3.50 2.66 2.68
CA VAL A 157 -4.40 1.57 2.26
C VAL A 157 -5.77 2.12 1.85
N LEU A 158 -6.37 2.99 2.67
CA LEU A 158 -7.72 3.50 2.46
C LEU A 158 -7.85 4.32 1.18
N TRP A 159 -6.84 5.13 0.85
CA TRP A 159 -6.88 6.07 -0.29
C TRP A 159 -6.09 5.61 -1.51
N GLY A 160 -5.42 4.45 -1.46
CA GLY A 160 -4.70 3.90 -2.62
C GLY A 160 -5.59 3.74 -3.86
N ALA A 161 -6.78 3.16 -3.71
CA ALA A 161 -7.73 3.00 -4.84
C ALA A 161 -8.19 4.35 -5.42
N TRP A 162 -8.39 5.36 -4.57
CA TRP A 162 -8.74 6.70 -5.01
C TRP A 162 -7.59 7.38 -5.76
N ALA A 163 -6.34 7.22 -5.27
CA ALA A 163 -5.16 7.76 -5.92
C ALA A 163 -4.94 7.17 -7.33
N LEU A 164 -5.08 5.85 -7.48
CA LEU A 164 -5.00 5.16 -8.78
C LEU A 164 -5.98 5.75 -9.79
N GLN A 165 -7.23 5.97 -9.38
CA GLN A 165 -8.27 6.57 -10.23
C GLN A 165 -7.99 8.04 -10.55
N ARG A 166 -7.54 8.80 -9.55
CA ARG A 166 -7.30 10.25 -9.70
C ARG A 166 -6.16 10.57 -10.65
N TYR A 167 -5.06 9.83 -10.55
CA TYR A 167 -3.88 10.05 -11.40
C TYR A 167 -3.88 9.17 -12.66
N ASN A 168 -4.85 8.26 -12.78
CA ASN A 168 -4.98 7.33 -13.91
C ASN A 168 -3.65 6.60 -14.21
N SER A 169 -2.96 6.18 -13.14
CA SER A 169 -1.68 5.47 -13.18
C SER A 169 -1.77 4.27 -12.23
N PRO A 170 -1.27 3.08 -12.61
CA PRO A 170 -1.16 1.93 -11.71
C PRO A 170 -0.14 2.18 -10.58
N ASP A 171 0.76 3.15 -10.76
CA ASP A 171 1.76 3.58 -9.80
C ASP A 171 1.81 5.13 -9.81
N PRO A 172 1.01 5.81 -8.96
CA PRO A 172 0.94 7.26 -8.95
C PRO A 172 2.17 7.86 -8.26
N LYS A 173 3.11 8.40 -9.04
CA LYS A 173 4.29 9.13 -8.51
C LYS A 173 4.00 10.15 -7.41
N PRO A 174 2.86 10.88 -7.39
CA PRO A 174 2.56 11.83 -6.31
C PRO A 174 2.13 11.19 -4.99
N PHE A 175 1.89 9.88 -4.95
CA PHE A 175 1.58 9.15 -3.74
C PHE A 175 2.89 8.83 -3.02
N VAL A 176 3.10 9.46 -1.86
CA VAL A 176 4.34 9.35 -1.06
C VAL A 176 4.04 9.16 0.44
N LEU A 177 2.83 8.69 0.76
CA LEU A 177 2.36 8.51 2.13
C LEU A 177 2.85 7.18 2.74
N ASP A 178 3.07 6.19 1.90
CA ASP A 178 3.85 4.98 2.18
C ASP A 178 5.29 5.31 2.60
N GLU A 179 5.98 6.18 1.87
CA GLU A 179 7.34 6.59 2.23
C GLU A 179 7.38 7.39 3.53
N PHE A 180 6.34 8.21 3.78
CA PHE A 180 6.18 8.89 5.07
C PHE A 180 6.09 7.87 6.21
N ALA A 181 5.27 6.83 6.04
CA ALA A 181 5.09 5.79 7.04
C ALA A 181 6.41 5.01 7.27
N GLY A 182 7.11 4.63 6.20
CA GLY A 182 8.41 3.95 6.27
C GLY A 182 9.48 4.82 6.93
N GLN A 183 9.60 6.09 6.56
CA GLN A 183 10.57 7.03 7.14
C GLN A 183 10.32 7.27 8.64
N TRP A 184 9.06 7.36 9.07
CA TRP A 184 8.73 7.51 10.50
C TRP A 184 8.99 6.23 11.28
N LEU A 185 8.74 5.06 10.68
CA LEU A 185 9.10 3.79 11.27
C LEU A 185 10.62 3.64 11.43
N ALA A 186 11.41 4.10 10.46
CA ALA A 186 12.88 4.13 10.56
C ALA A 186 13.36 4.94 11.77
N LEU A 187 12.66 6.02 12.14
CA LEU A 187 13.01 6.93 13.22
C LEU A 187 12.56 6.47 14.62
N LEU A 188 11.70 5.46 14.70
CA LEU A 188 11.05 5.04 15.95
C LEU A 188 12.04 4.52 17.01
N TRP A 189 11.92 4.99 18.26
CA TRP A 189 12.71 4.51 19.42
C TRP A 189 14.22 4.56 19.26
N LEU A 190 14.73 5.34 18.32
CA LEU A 190 16.16 5.59 18.25
C LEU A 190 16.60 6.32 19.50
N PRO A 191 17.88 6.15 19.90
CA PRO A 191 18.39 6.87 21.05
C PRO A 191 18.05 8.35 20.84
N PRO A 192 17.21 8.94 21.72
CA PRO A 192 16.87 10.33 21.57
C PRO A 192 18.22 11.04 21.68
N ALA A 193 18.55 11.86 20.69
CA ALA A 193 19.66 12.79 20.75
C ALA A 193 19.56 13.81 21.91
N ALA A 194 18.67 13.54 22.88
CA ALA A 194 18.56 14.19 24.16
C ALA A 194 19.86 14.19 24.97
N ALA A 195 20.79 13.26 24.73
CA ALA A 195 22.12 13.34 25.34
C ALA A 195 23.02 14.42 24.71
N THR A 196 22.72 14.87 23.47
CA THR A 196 23.71 15.51 22.58
C THR A 196 23.24 16.80 21.90
N GLY A 197 22.07 17.33 22.28
CA GLY A 197 21.51 18.55 21.70
C GLY A 197 21.09 18.44 20.23
N LEU A 198 20.86 19.59 19.58
CA LEU A 198 20.32 19.69 18.22
C LEU A 198 21.20 18.99 17.17
N TRP A 199 22.52 18.99 17.36
CA TRP A 199 23.47 18.38 16.43
C TRP A 199 23.29 16.86 16.35
N GLY A 200 23.29 16.16 17.49
CA GLY A 200 23.07 14.71 17.47
C GLY A 200 21.69 14.35 16.94
N PHE A 201 20.68 15.21 17.15
CA PHE A 201 19.35 14.98 16.62
C PHE A 201 19.37 15.02 15.10
N ALA A 202 20.05 16.02 14.54
CA ALA A 202 20.25 16.14 13.10
C ALA A 202 21.04 14.94 12.54
N CYS A 203 22.14 14.53 13.17
CA CYS A 203 22.95 13.40 12.71
C CYS A 203 22.17 12.07 12.70
N VAL A 204 21.48 11.74 13.80
CA VAL A 204 20.71 10.48 13.89
C VAL A 204 19.57 10.49 12.87
N SER A 205 18.81 11.59 12.78
CA SER A 205 17.66 11.70 11.89
C SER A 205 18.09 11.65 10.41
N ALA A 206 19.17 12.37 10.05
CA ALA A 206 19.73 12.33 8.70
C ALA A 206 20.27 10.96 8.35
N GLY A 207 21.04 10.34 9.25
CA GLY A 207 21.57 9.00 9.04
C GLY A 207 20.47 7.95 8.85
N GLN A 208 19.34 8.10 9.55
CA GLN A 208 18.19 7.23 9.29
C GLN A 208 17.49 7.48 7.98
N SER A 209 17.35 8.73 7.56
CA SER A 209 16.79 9.01 6.24
C SER A 209 17.64 8.38 5.13
N VAL A 210 18.98 8.42 5.28
CA VAL A 210 19.89 7.71 4.37
C VAL A 210 19.70 6.19 4.44
N LEU A 211 19.68 5.59 5.63
CA LEU A 211 19.46 4.14 5.80
C LEU A 211 18.13 3.69 5.19
N PHE A 212 17.04 4.43 5.44
CA PHE A 212 15.73 4.17 4.85
C PHE A 212 15.80 4.13 3.33
N ARG A 213 16.39 5.14 2.69
CA ARG A 213 16.53 5.18 1.22
C ARG A 213 17.43 4.06 0.70
N ILE A 214 18.47 3.67 1.43
CA ILE A 214 19.28 2.51 1.05
C ILE A 214 18.41 1.25 1.02
N PHE A 215 17.61 0.99 2.06
CA PHE A 215 16.76 -0.20 2.12
C PHE A 215 15.58 -0.16 1.14
N ASP A 216 14.99 1.01 0.90
CA ASP A 216 13.94 1.19 -0.10
C ASP A 216 14.46 0.99 -1.54
N VAL A 217 15.70 1.38 -1.84
CA VAL A 217 16.28 1.12 -3.17
C VAL A 217 16.73 -0.34 -3.32
N LEU A 218 17.35 -0.92 -2.28
CA LEU A 218 17.86 -2.29 -2.34
C LEU A 218 16.75 -3.34 -2.29
N LYS A 219 15.73 -3.10 -1.46
CA LYS A 219 14.61 -4.00 -1.16
C LYS A 219 15.08 -5.44 -0.88
N PRO A 220 15.85 -5.68 0.19
CA PRO A 220 16.29 -7.03 0.49
C PRO A 220 15.09 -7.93 0.80
N PRO A 221 15.16 -9.25 0.52
CA PRO A 221 14.05 -10.16 0.80
C PRO A 221 13.63 -10.13 2.28
N PRO A 222 12.32 -10.15 2.61
CA PRO A 222 11.19 -10.40 1.70
C PRO A 222 10.56 -9.18 1.01
N GLY A 223 11.16 -7.99 1.03
CA GLY A 223 10.52 -6.74 0.54
C GLY A 223 9.92 -6.82 -0.87
N ARG A 224 10.73 -7.26 -1.84
CA ARG A 224 10.28 -7.47 -3.24
C ARG A 224 9.12 -8.46 -3.40
N ALA A 225 8.90 -9.36 -2.44
CA ALA A 225 7.76 -10.28 -2.50
C ALA A 225 6.44 -9.61 -2.06
N LEU A 226 6.52 -8.54 -1.26
CA LEU A 226 5.36 -7.80 -0.74
C LEU A 226 4.69 -6.93 -1.82
N GLU A 227 5.43 -6.51 -2.85
CA GLU A 227 4.88 -5.76 -4.00
C GLU A 227 3.75 -6.51 -4.73
N ARG A 228 3.62 -7.83 -4.51
CA ARG A 228 2.55 -8.66 -5.10
C ARG A 228 1.20 -8.52 -4.38
N LEU A 229 1.16 -7.83 -3.24
CA LEU A 229 -0.08 -7.60 -2.49
C LEU A 229 -1.01 -6.67 -3.27
N PRO A 230 -2.33 -6.93 -3.26
CA PRO A 230 -3.28 -6.12 -4.00
C PRO A 230 -3.44 -4.71 -3.41
N ALA A 231 -3.79 -3.76 -4.27
CA ALA A 231 -4.07 -2.37 -3.89
C ALA A 231 -2.88 -1.66 -3.22
N GLY A 232 -3.13 -0.62 -2.42
CA GLY A 232 -2.10 0.18 -1.75
C GLY A 232 -1.29 -0.57 -0.68
N TRP A 233 -1.53 -1.86 -0.47
CA TRP A 233 -0.78 -2.69 0.48
C TRP A 233 0.62 -3.00 0.00
N GLY A 234 0.80 -3.28 -1.30
CA GLY A 234 2.10 -3.74 -1.80
C GLY A 234 3.19 -2.69 -1.60
N VAL A 235 2.93 -1.46 -2.03
CA VAL A 235 3.88 -0.35 -1.91
C VAL A 235 4.11 0.04 -0.45
N LEU A 236 3.02 0.15 0.34
CA LEU A 236 3.12 0.44 1.76
C LEU A 236 3.93 -0.61 2.53
N CYS A 237 3.67 -1.90 2.32
CA CYS A 237 4.35 -2.96 3.07
C CYS A 237 5.83 -3.04 2.74
N ASP A 238 6.21 -2.70 1.50
CA ASP A 238 7.60 -2.63 1.08
C ASP A 238 8.35 -1.47 1.76
N ASP A 239 7.75 -0.27 1.77
CA ASP A 239 8.30 0.90 2.48
C ASP A 239 8.35 0.71 4.00
N LEU A 240 7.33 0.08 4.59
CA LEU A 240 7.35 -0.26 6.02
C LEU A 240 8.45 -1.28 6.33
N LEU A 241 8.69 -2.26 5.44
CA LEU A 241 9.78 -3.20 5.64
C LEU A 241 11.14 -2.52 5.50
N ALA A 242 11.31 -1.62 4.52
CA ALA A 242 12.51 -0.78 4.40
C ALA A 242 12.73 0.08 5.66
N GLY A 243 11.66 0.68 6.19
CA GLY A 243 11.66 1.42 7.46
C GLY A 243 12.07 0.54 8.64
N LEU A 244 11.55 -0.68 8.72
CA LEU A 244 11.91 -1.65 9.76
C LEU A 244 13.40 -2.04 9.67
N TYR A 245 13.92 -2.30 8.47
CA TYR A 245 15.35 -2.60 8.29
C TYR A 245 16.24 -1.43 8.70
N ALA A 246 15.90 -0.22 8.27
CA ALA A 246 16.60 0.99 8.67
C ALA A 246 16.58 1.16 10.18
N ASN A 247 15.43 0.92 10.83
CA ASN A 247 15.31 1.00 12.27
C ASN A 247 16.21 0.00 12.98
N VAL A 248 16.12 -1.30 12.65
CA VAL A 248 16.90 -2.35 13.30
C VAL A 248 18.40 -2.09 13.15
N VAL A 249 18.85 -1.76 11.93
CA VAL A 249 20.26 -1.42 11.68
C VAL A 249 20.65 -0.15 12.43
N GLY A 250 19.78 0.84 12.45
CA GLY A 250 19.92 2.05 13.25
C GLY A 250 20.13 1.80 14.74
N GLN A 251 19.30 0.96 15.35
CA GLN A 251 19.40 0.62 16.76
C GLN A 251 20.78 0.01 17.08
N LEU A 252 21.29 -0.84 16.20
CA LEU A 252 22.63 -1.42 16.35
C LEU A 252 23.71 -0.34 16.14
N LEU A 253 23.62 0.43 15.06
CA LEU A 253 24.59 1.44 14.68
C LEU A 253 24.74 2.51 15.78
N TRP A 254 23.64 3.11 16.21
CA TRP A 254 23.67 4.26 17.13
C TRP A 254 23.86 3.87 18.60
N ARG A 255 23.64 2.61 18.98
CA ARG A 255 23.77 2.17 20.38
C ARG A 255 24.94 1.24 20.65
N ARG A 256 25.44 0.52 19.64
CA ARG A 256 26.41 -0.57 19.83
C ARG A 256 27.74 -0.33 19.11
N THR A 257 27.88 0.76 18.36
CA THR A 257 29.13 1.09 17.66
C THR A 257 29.72 2.39 18.22
N PRO A 258 31.03 2.65 18.02
CA PRO A 258 31.66 3.92 18.42
C PRO A 258 31.30 5.10 17.50
N LEU A 259 30.39 4.91 16.52
CA LEU A 259 29.99 5.98 15.60
C LEU A 259 29.51 7.26 16.32
N PRO A 260 28.69 7.20 17.38
CA PRO A 260 28.32 8.39 18.14
C PRO A 260 29.54 9.13 18.69
N VAL A 261 30.50 8.41 19.27
CA VAL A 261 31.75 8.98 19.80
C VAL A 261 32.56 9.67 18.70
N TRP A 262 32.73 9.02 17.54
CA TRP A 262 33.45 9.61 16.40
C TRP A 262 32.77 10.84 15.82
N LEU A 263 31.45 10.94 15.96
CA LEU A 263 30.66 12.09 15.53
C LEU A 263 30.53 13.17 16.63
N GLY A 264 31.16 12.99 17.79
CA GLY A 264 31.09 13.92 18.91
C GLY A 264 29.69 14.00 19.53
N LEU A 265 28.99 12.87 19.59
CA LEU A 265 27.62 12.71 20.09
C LEU A 265 27.61 12.04 21.48
N GLU A 266 28.56 12.36 22.37
CA GLU A 266 28.53 11.96 23.79
C GLU A 266 28.72 13.16 24.71
#